data_AF-A0A364RFV5-F1
#
_entry.id   AF-A0A364RFV5-F1
#
_cell.length_a   1.000
_cell.length_b   1.000
_cell.length_c   1.000
_cell.angle_alpha   90.00
_cell.angle_beta   90.00
_cell.angle_gamma   90.00
#
_symmetry.space_group_name_H-M   'P 1'
#
loop_
_entity.id
_entity.type
_entity.pdbx_description
1 polymer ?
#
loop_
_entity_poly.entity_id
_entity_poly.type
_entity_poly.pdbx_seq_one_letter_code
_entity_poly.pdbx_strand_id
1 'polypeptide(L)'
;MKKQLLSAFLCLFILAGCDNSRKLENGAQPEESENPITLPDSAASQPADSMAAREAEIQKLQGYLRNNLLKEDLKDMTSEQRKFQYATTDLNDDGSMEYLIGFQSSYFCGSGGCTYLLIDNSGKVLGDFSVSGGPFIIADTKTNGYLDLLVSHNGKMHKLQYSGTMYPGNPSTAPFFPGKPATGLTHLFPENATPEVHNF
;
A
#
# COMPACT_ATOMS: atom_id res chain seq x y z
N MET A 1 16.02 47.48 2.88
CA MET A 1 16.76 47.33 4.16
C MET A 1 15.74 47.21 5.29
N LYS A 2 15.51 46.02 5.85
CA LYS A 2 14.69 45.82 7.06
C LYS A 2 15.57 45.10 8.09
N LYS A 3 15.84 45.77 9.21
CA LYS A 3 16.70 45.28 10.30
C LYS A 3 15.86 44.42 11.25
N GLN A 4 16.40 43.24 11.54
CA GLN A 4 16.00 42.32 12.61
C GLN A 4 16.28 42.96 13.97
N LEU A 5 15.43 42.71 14.97
CA LEU A 5 15.84 42.78 16.38
C LEU A 5 15.06 41.76 17.22
N LEU A 6 15.83 40.75 17.64
CA LEU A 6 15.57 39.79 18.69
C LEU A 6 15.48 40.54 20.04
N SER A 7 14.52 40.20 20.89
CA SER A 7 14.60 40.53 22.32
C SER A 7 13.96 39.43 23.14
N ALA A 8 14.83 38.64 23.76
CA ALA A 8 14.50 37.73 24.85
C ALA A 8 14.43 38.55 26.15
N PHE A 9 13.38 38.36 26.94
CA PHE A 9 13.39 38.78 28.34
C PHE A 9 12.90 37.64 29.23
N LEU A 10 13.88 37.12 29.96
CA LEU A 10 13.80 36.23 31.10
C LEU A 10 13.20 37.00 32.29
N CYS A 11 12.20 36.43 32.97
CA CYS A 11 11.94 36.75 34.38
C CYS A 11 11.32 35.55 35.11
N LEU A 12 12.12 35.05 36.04
CA LEU A 12 11.89 34.07 37.10
C LEU A 12 10.96 34.66 38.18
N PHE A 13 10.05 33.87 38.77
CA PHE A 13 9.74 33.94 40.21
C PHE A 13 9.07 32.64 40.70
N ILE A 14 9.42 32.30 41.95
CA ILE A 14 9.40 30.99 42.61
C ILE A 14 8.22 30.91 43.61
N LEU A 15 7.96 29.69 44.12
CA LEU A 15 7.37 29.28 45.43
C LEU A 15 5.93 28.78 45.31
N ALA A 16 5.46 27.75 46.02
CA ALA A 16 6.02 26.70 46.87
C ALA A 16 4.86 25.70 47.12
N GLY A 17 5.16 24.43 47.41
CA GLY A 17 4.14 23.46 47.83
C GLY A 17 4.72 22.07 48.05
N CYS A 18 5.32 21.85 49.22
CA CYS A 18 5.52 20.51 49.77
C CYS A 18 4.53 20.34 50.91
N ASP A 19 3.78 19.24 50.92
CA ASP A 19 3.25 18.66 52.15
C ASP A 19 3.87 17.28 52.37
N ASN A 20 4.15 17.00 53.63
CA ASN A 20 5.05 15.98 54.13
C ASN A 20 4.36 15.25 55.28
N SER A 21 4.30 13.92 55.23
CA SER A 21 4.33 13.02 56.40
C SER A 21 4.54 11.60 55.87
N ARG A 22 5.73 10.99 56.03
CA ARG A 22 6.21 10.18 57.18
C ARG A 22 5.18 9.10 57.56
N LYS A 23 5.51 7.80 57.67
CA LYS A 23 6.65 7.21 58.39
C LYS A 23 6.60 5.66 58.25
N LEU A 24 7.76 5.03 57.98
CA LEU A 24 8.30 3.72 58.43
C LEU A 24 7.44 2.44 58.24
N GLU A 25 7.94 1.21 58.13
CA GLU A 25 9.16 0.63 58.68
C GLU A 25 9.44 -0.78 58.08
N ASN A 26 10.72 -1.06 57.83
CA ASN A 26 11.49 -2.30 57.95
C ASN A 26 10.90 -3.70 57.61
N GLY A 27 11.65 -4.43 56.76
CA GLY A 27 12.36 -5.62 57.25
C GLY A 27 12.12 -6.95 56.52
N ALA A 28 13.26 -7.56 56.10
CA ALA A 28 13.51 -8.95 55.74
C ALA A 28 13.42 -9.37 54.24
N GLN A 29 14.58 -9.85 53.78
CA GLN A 29 15.04 -10.44 52.51
C GLN A 29 15.61 -11.85 52.87
N PRO A 30 16.04 -12.78 51.98
CA PRO A 30 15.95 -12.96 50.51
C PRO A 30 15.32 -14.33 50.10
N GLU A 31 15.16 -14.60 48.79
CA GLU A 31 15.81 -15.72 48.06
C GLU A 31 15.54 -15.58 46.55
N GLU A 32 16.48 -16.08 45.76
CA GLU A 32 16.86 -15.76 44.39
C GLU A 32 16.19 -16.67 43.35
N SER A 33 15.82 -16.15 42.17
CA SER A 33 15.75 -16.94 40.93
C SER A 33 15.61 -16.01 39.72
N GLU A 34 16.70 -15.91 38.97
CA GLU A 34 16.78 -15.24 37.67
C GLU A 34 15.78 -15.83 36.67
N ASN A 35 15.10 -14.97 35.89
CA ASN A 35 14.92 -15.30 34.47
C ASN A 35 14.78 -14.00 33.63
N PRO A 36 15.51 -13.87 32.51
CA PRO A 36 15.47 -12.67 31.67
C PRO A 36 14.16 -12.60 30.90
N ILE A 37 13.55 -11.41 30.87
CA ILE A 37 12.43 -11.09 29.99
C ILE A 37 12.96 -11.18 28.54
N THR A 38 12.65 -12.30 27.90
CA THR A 38 12.95 -12.54 26.50
C THR A 38 12.02 -11.68 25.66
N LEU A 39 12.61 -10.86 24.79
CA LEU A 39 11.93 -10.13 23.72
C LEU A 39 11.15 -11.14 22.86
N PRO A 40 9.87 -10.94 22.54
CA PRO A 40 9.27 -11.67 21.43
C PRO A 40 9.82 -11.06 20.14
N ASP A 41 10.81 -11.75 19.60
CA ASP A 41 11.18 -11.76 18.19
C ASP A 41 9.91 -12.07 17.38
N SER A 42 9.26 -11.03 16.86
CA SER A 42 8.07 -11.14 16.01
C SER A 42 8.49 -11.49 14.59
N ALA A 43 9.11 -12.66 14.44
CA ALA A 43 9.32 -13.33 13.17
C ALA A 43 8.58 -14.68 13.22
N ALA A 44 7.65 -14.86 12.27
CA ALA A 44 6.99 -16.11 11.88
C ALA A 44 5.90 -16.70 12.80
N SER A 45 4.63 -16.54 12.37
CA SER A 45 3.70 -17.67 12.18
C SER A 45 2.44 -17.21 11.45
N GLN A 46 2.47 -17.23 10.10
CA GLN A 46 1.23 -17.28 9.33
C GLN A 46 0.75 -18.75 9.29
N PRO A 47 -0.52 -19.05 9.56
CA PRO A 47 -1.02 -20.43 9.55
C PRO A 47 -0.86 -21.05 8.15
N ALA A 48 -0.49 -22.34 8.07
CA ALA A 48 -0.17 -23.03 6.82
C ALA A 48 -1.29 -22.94 5.75
N ASP A 49 -2.55 -22.85 6.18
CA ASP A 49 -3.71 -22.69 5.30
C ASP A 49 -3.72 -21.35 4.56
N SER A 50 -3.22 -20.26 5.18
CA SER A 50 -3.11 -18.96 4.51
C SER A 50 -1.97 -18.94 3.48
N MET A 51 -0.90 -19.69 3.73
CA MET A 51 0.23 -19.82 2.80
C MET A 51 -0.17 -20.63 1.55
N ALA A 52 -0.89 -21.74 1.73
CA ALA A 52 -1.36 -22.55 0.60
C ALA A 52 -2.37 -21.78 -0.28
N ALA A 53 -3.31 -21.04 0.33
CA ALA A 53 -4.25 -20.21 -0.40
C ALA A 53 -3.55 -19.10 -1.21
N ARG A 54 -2.56 -18.45 -0.61
CA ARG A 54 -1.74 -17.42 -1.27
C ARG A 54 -0.94 -17.99 -2.44
N GLU A 55 -0.32 -19.15 -2.27
CA GLU A 55 0.43 -19.81 -3.35
C GLU A 55 -0.50 -20.18 -4.52
N ALA A 56 -1.69 -20.71 -4.23
CA ALA A 56 -2.69 -21.00 -5.26
C ALA A 56 -3.14 -19.74 -6.01
N GLU A 57 -3.28 -18.61 -5.31
CA GLU A 57 -3.60 -17.33 -5.92
C GLU A 57 -2.48 -16.81 -6.84
N ILE A 58 -1.22 -16.88 -6.38
CA ILE A 58 -0.05 -16.53 -7.19
C ILE A 58 0.00 -17.38 -8.46
N GLN A 59 -0.21 -18.69 -8.34
CA GLN A 59 -0.24 -19.61 -9.48
C GLN A 59 -1.36 -19.29 -10.47
N LYS A 60 -2.55 -18.92 -9.96
CA LYS A 60 -3.67 -18.46 -10.80
C LYS A 60 -3.27 -17.22 -11.61
N LEU A 61 -2.70 -16.21 -10.96
CA LEU A 61 -2.27 -14.97 -11.62
C LEU A 61 -1.15 -15.22 -12.64
N GLN A 62 -0.18 -16.05 -12.31
CA GLN A 62 0.84 -16.50 -13.27
C GLN A 62 0.21 -17.17 -14.49
N GLY A 63 -0.82 -17.99 -14.28
CA GLY A 63 -1.59 -18.63 -15.35
C GLY A 63 -2.24 -17.61 -16.28
N TYR A 64 -2.93 -16.61 -15.73
CA TYR A 64 -3.53 -15.52 -16.52
C TYR A 64 -2.48 -14.73 -17.30
N LEU A 65 -1.36 -14.38 -16.66
CA LEU A 65 -0.29 -13.61 -17.32
C LEU A 65 0.35 -14.42 -18.47
N ARG A 66 0.74 -15.67 -18.23
CA ARG A 66 1.44 -16.51 -19.22
C ARG A 66 0.56 -16.94 -20.39
N ASN A 67 -0.66 -17.38 -20.09
CA ASN A 67 -1.47 -18.11 -21.06
C ASN A 67 -2.47 -17.22 -21.79
N ASN A 68 -2.73 -16.02 -21.28
CA ASN A 68 -3.77 -15.12 -21.79
C ASN A 68 -3.25 -13.70 -21.99
N LEU A 69 -2.94 -12.99 -20.92
CA LEU A 69 -2.77 -11.54 -20.92
C LEU A 69 -1.48 -11.07 -21.59
N LEU A 70 -0.38 -11.82 -21.42
CA LEU A 70 0.95 -11.47 -21.95
C LEU A 70 1.54 -12.56 -22.85
N LYS A 71 0.71 -13.49 -23.34
CA LYS A 71 1.14 -14.64 -24.13
C LYS A 71 2.03 -14.24 -25.31
N GLU A 72 1.65 -13.16 -26.00
CA GLU A 72 2.37 -12.68 -27.17
C GLU A 72 3.67 -11.94 -26.80
N ASP A 73 3.69 -11.23 -25.66
CA ASP A 73 4.89 -10.55 -25.13
C ASP A 73 5.97 -11.53 -24.67
N LEU A 74 5.60 -12.77 -24.29
CA LEU A 74 6.54 -13.74 -23.76
C LEU A 74 7.71 -14.05 -24.72
N LYS A 75 7.56 -13.85 -26.03
CA LYS A 75 8.66 -14.06 -26.99
C LYS A 75 9.72 -12.97 -26.94
N ASP A 76 9.34 -11.78 -26.47
CA ASP A 76 10.16 -10.57 -26.44
C ASP A 76 10.71 -10.28 -25.03
N MET A 77 10.37 -11.13 -24.05
CA MET A 77 10.78 -11.01 -22.65
C MET A 77 11.78 -12.09 -22.21
N THR A 78 12.83 -11.70 -21.49
CA THR A 78 13.65 -12.64 -20.72
C THR A 78 12.92 -13.09 -19.44
N SER A 79 13.40 -14.14 -18.79
CA SER A 79 12.85 -14.60 -17.51
C SER A 79 12.96 -13.53 -16.42
N GLU A 80 14.03 -12.75 -16.42
CA GLU A 80 14.27 -11.68 -15.45
C GLU A 80 13.32 -10.49 -15.62
N GLN A 81 12.69 -10.36 -16.80
CA GLN A 81 11.72 -9.33 -17.10
C GLN A 81 10.28 -9.72 -16.71
N ARG A 82 10.03 -10.99 -16.37
CA ARG A 82 8.70 -11.51 -16.01
C ARG A 82 8.43 -11.36 -14.53
N LYS A 83 8.45 -10.12 -14.04
CA LYS A 83 8.29 -9.80 -12.61
C LYS A 83 7.03 -8.99 -12.37
N PHE A 84 6.26 -9.40 -11.37
CA PHE A 84 5.04 -8.71 -10.96
C PHE A 84 4.87 -8.73 -9.44
N GLN A 85 4.14 -7.75 -8.94
CA GLN A 85 3.51 -7.77 -7.63
C GLN A 85 2.00 -7.63 -7.83
N TYR A 86 1.20 -7.96 -6.82
CA TYR A 86 -0.24 -7.76 -6.89
C TYR A 86 -0.82 -7.28 -5.57
N ALA A 87 -1.98 -6.63 -5.66
CA ALA A 87 -2.82 -6.28 -4.53
C ALA A 87 -4.27 -6.65 -4.88
N THR A 88 -5.06 -6.99 -3.86
CA THR A 88 -6.45 -7.40 -4.02
C THR A 88 -7.40 -6.41 -3.38
N THR A 89 -8.58 -6.27 -3.96
CA THR A 89 -9.70 -5.51 -3.39
C THR A 89 -10.98 -5.95 -4.07
N ASP A 90 -12.09 -5.97 -3.33
CA ASP A 90 -13.42 -6.11 -3.92
C ASP A 90 -13.87 -4.72 -4.37
N LEU A 91 -13.89 -4.46 -5.68
CA LEU A 91 -14.25 -3.14 -6.22
C LEU A 91 -15.75 -3.01 -6.44
N ASN A 92 -16.47 -4.12 -6.60
CA ASN A 92 -17.88 -4.11 -6.97
C ASN A 92 -18.84 -4.57 -5.84
N ASP A 93 -18.30 -4.96 -4.69
CA ASP A 93 -18.96 -5.55 -3.51
C ASP A 93 -19.68 -6.88 -3.82
N ASP A 94 -19.16 -7.69 -4.75
CA ASP A 94 -19.74 -9.00 -5.10
C ASP A 94 -19.17 -10.17 -4.26
N GLY A 95 -18.16 -9.89 -3.41
CA GLY A 95 -17.47 -10.87 -2.59
C GLY A 95 -16.31 -11.59 -3.29
N SER A 96 -16.10 -11.34 -4.58
CA SER A 96 -14.92 -11.75 -5.35
C SER A 96 -13.90 -10.63 -5.39
N MET A 97 -12.61 -10.97 -5.37
CA MET A 97 -11.55 -9.97 -5.42
C MET A 97 -11.19 -9.63 -6.87
N GLU A 98 -11.03 -8.34 -7.13
CA GLU A 98 -10.24 -7.83 -8.24
C GLU A 98 -8.76 -7.79 -7.87
N TYR A 99 -7.91 -7.90 -8.90
CA TYR A 99 -6.47 -7.94 -8.79
C TYR A 99 -5.85 -6.75 -9.52
N LEU A 100 -5.19 -5.88 -8.77
CA LEU A 100 -4.30 -4.89 -9.35
C LEU A 100 -2.89 -5.47 -9.41
N ILE A 101 -2.40 -5.73 -10.62
CA ILE A 101 -1.09 -6.28 -10.93
C ILE A 101 -0.17 -5.13 -11.32
N GLY A 102 0.95 -4.98 -10.60
CA GLY A 102 2.00 -4.03 -10.94
C GLY A 102 3.23 -4.75 -11.48
N PHE A 103 3.64 -4.43 -12.70
CA PHE A 103 4.86 -5.02 -13.27
C PHE A 103 6.12 -4.37 -12.70
N GLN A 104 7.19 -5.15 -12.59
CA GLN A 104 8.41 -4.79 -11.84
C GLN A 104 9.68 -4.97 -12.68
N SER A 105 9.62 -4.69 -13.98
CA SER A 105 10.76 -4.84 -14.89
C SER A 105 10.84 -3.71 -15.92
N SER A 106 12.03 -3.52 -16.50
CA SER A 106 12.26 -2.52 -17.54
C SER A 106 11.46 -2.74 -18.83
N TYR A 107 10.89 -3.93 -19.03
CA TYR A 107 9.98 -4.18 -20.16
C TYR A 107 8.67 -3.39 -20.00
N PHE A 108 8.19 -3.24 -18.76
CA PHE A 108 6.93 -2.56 -18.43
C PHE A 108 7.13 -1.21 -17.73
N CYS A 109 8.36 -0.86 -17.37
CA CYS A 109 8.67 0.34 -16.60
C CYS A 109 9.61 1.27 -17.37
N GLY A 110 9.24 2.55 -17.43
CA GLY A 110 10.04 3.63 -17.99
C GLY A 110 10.13 4.83 -17.03
N SER A 111 10.59 5.97 -17.54
CA SER A 111 10.73 7.20 -16.74
C SER A 111 9.40 7.78 -16.24
N GLY A 112 8.28 7.45 -16.90
CA GLY A 112 6.95 7.88 -16.49
C GLY A 112 6.32 7.01 -15.39
N GLY A 113 6.87 5.83 -15.12
CA GLY A 113 6.28 4.83 -14.24
C GLY A 113 6.20 3.45 -14.89
N CYS A 114 5.47 2.56 -14.24
CA CYS A 114 5.25 1.19 -14.68
C CYS A 114 3.83 0.99 -15.23
N THR A 115 3.68 -0.03 -16.07
CA THR A 115 2.37 -0.54 -16.46
C THR A 115 1.73 -1.32 -15.31
N TYR A 116 0.41 -1.17 -15.14
CA TYR A 116 -0.40 -1.95 -14.22
C TYR A 116 -1.61 -2.54 -14.95
N LEU A 117 -1.99 -3.77 -14.61
CA LEU A 117 -3.25 -4.37 -15.06
C LEU A 117 -4.21 -4.49 -13.89
N LEU A 118 -5.48 -4.13 -14.10
CA LEU A 118 -6.57 -4.45 -13.19
C LEU A 118 -7.43 -5.53 -13.86
N ILE A 119 -7.59 -6.67 -13.19
CA ILE A 119 -8.39 -7.79 -13.68
C ILE A 119 -9.39 -8.22 -12.62
N ASP A 120 -10.53 -8.76 -13.05
CA ASP A 120 -11.44 -9.46 -12.14
C ASP A 120 -10.94 -10.87 -11.81
N ASN A 121 -11.66 -11.56 -10.91
CA ASN A 121 -11.31 -12.90 -10.47
C ASN A 121 -11.23 -13.95 -11.61
N SER A 122 -11.94 -13.72 -12.73
CA SER A 122 -11.93 -14.58 -13.91
C SER A 122 -10.76 -14.29 -14.88
N GLY A 123 -9.99 -13.24 -14.62
CA GLY A 123 -8.90 -12.79 -15.50
C GLY A 123 -9.35 -11.82 -16.58
N LYS A 124 -10.58 -11.32 -16.56
CA LYS A 124 -11.04 -10.29 -17.49
C LYS A 124 -10.42 -8.95 -17.11
N VAL A 125 -9.86 -8.27 -18.11
CA VAL A 125 -9.27 -6.94 -17.93
C VAL A 125 -10.36 -5.90 -17.65
N LEU A 126 -10.22 -5.23 -16.51
CA LEU A 126 -10.99 -4.06 -16.11
C LEU A 126 -10.19 -2.76 -16.29
N GLY A 127 -8.86 -2.82 -16.41
CA GLY A 127 -8.02 -1.67 -16.67
C GLY A 127 -6.62 -2.06 -17.12
N ASP A 128 -6.05 -1.28 -18.04
CA ASP A 128 -4.66 -1.38 -18.48
C ASP A 128 -4.05 0.02 -18.37
N PHE A 129 -3.24 0.22 -17.34
CA PHE A 129 -2.71 1.51 -16.96
C PHE A 129 -1.30 1.68 -17.48
N SER A 130 -1.14 2.41 -18.57
CA SER A 130 0.11 2.47 -19.34
C SER A 130 1.27 3.18 -18.62
N VAL A 131 0.99 4.09 -17.67
CA VAL A 131 2.01 4.89 -16.96
C VAL A 131 1.48 5.29 -15.57
N SER A 132 1.87 4.55 -14.52
CA SER A 132 1.56 4.91 -13.13
C SER A 132 2.75 4.62 -12.22
N GLY A 133 2.94 5.44 -11.19
CA GLY A 133 3.91 5.17 -10.12
C GLY A 133 3.31 4.39 -8.94
N GLY A 134 1.98 4.22 -8.92
CA GLY A 134 1.27 4.03 -7.66
C GLY A 134 1.41 5.25 -6.72
N PRO A 135 0.80 5.21 -5.53
CA PRO A 135 -0.20 4.24 -5.10
C PRO A 135 -1.51 4.39 -5.89
N PHE A 136 -2.33 3.34 -5.87
CA PHE A 136 -3.74 3.42 -6.27
C PHE A 136 -4.58 3.46 -5.00
N ILE A 137 -5.39 4.51 -4.85
CA ILE A 137 -6.24 4.70 -3.66
C ILE A 137 -7.67 4.34 -4.02
N ILE A 138 -8.31 3.51 -3.21
CA ILE A 138 -9.72 3.17 -3.39
C ILE A 138 -10.57 4.31 -2.84
N ALA A 139 -11.38 4.94 -3.71
CA ALA A 139 -12.28 6.01 -3.30
C ALA A 139 -13.50 5.45 -2.57
N ASP A 140 -14.21 6.31 -1.85
CA ASP A 140 -15.51 6.03 -1.22
C ASP A 140 -16.70 6.23 -2.18
N THR A 141 -16.43 6.55 -3.45
CA THR A 141 -17.45 6.72 -4.50
C THR A 141 -17.46 5.53 -5.46
N LYS A 142 -18.64 5.19 -5.98
CA LYS A 142 -18.82 4.18 -7.03
C LYS A 142 -19.32 4.81 -8.33
N THR A 143 -18.83 4.30 -9.45
CA THR A 143 -19.36 4.59 -10.79
C THR A 143 -19.65 3.26 -11.50
N ASN A 144 -20.86 3.11 -12.04
CA ASN A 144 -21.27 1.89 -12.76
C ASN A 144 -21.04 0.58 -11.98
N GLY A 145 -21.27 0.61 -10.67
CA GLY A 145 -21.17 -0.55 -9.78
C GLY A 145 -19.79 -0.80 -9.17
N TYR A 146 -18.74 -0.14 -9.65
CA TYR A 146 -17.37 -0.32 -9.17
C TYR A 146 -16.87 0.91 -8.40
N LEU A 147 -16.03 0.71 -7.37
CA LEU A 147 -15.35 1.77 -6.62
C LEU A 147 -14.42 2.56 -7.55
N ASP A 148 -14.46 3.88 -7.46
CA ASP A 148 -13.56 4.73 -8.22
C ASP A 148 -12.12 4.60 -7.67
N LEU A 149 -11.13 4.78 -8.54
CA LEU A 149 -9.71 4.76 -8.15
C LEU A 149 -9.15 6.18 -8.19
N LEU A 150 -8.30 6.53 -7.23
CA LEU A 150 -7.51 7.76 -7.29
C LEU A 150 -6.05 7.41 -7.51
N VAL A 151 -5.43 8.07 -8.50
CA VAL A 151 -4.03 7.85 -8.86
C VAL A 151 -3.31 9.19 -8.97
N SER A 152 -2.10 9.26 -8.42
CA SER A 152 -1.24 10.44 -8.58
C SER A 152 -0.46 10.34 -9.89
N HIS A 153 -0.45 11.41 -10.66
CA HIS A 153 0.43 11.56 -11.82
C HIS A 153 0.95 13.00 -11.86
N ASN A 154 2.27 13.18 -11.90
CA ASN A 154 2.95 14.49 -11.86
C ASN A 154 2.45 15.41 -10.72
N GLY A 155 2.23 14.84 -9.53
CA GLY A 155 1.78 15.57 -8.34
C GLY A 155 0.31 15.99 -8.35
N LYS A 156 -0.47 15.53 -9.33
CA LYS A 156 -1.92 15.75 -9.40
C LYS A 156 -2.65 14.44 -9.20
N MET A 157 -3.71 14.48 -8.40
CA MET A 157 -4.61 13.35 -8.25
C MET A 157 -5.63 13.33 -9.40
N HIS A 158 -5.83 12.17 -9.96
CA HIS A 158 -6.83 11.89 -10.99
C HIS A 158 -7.80 10.83 -10.48
N LYS A 159 -9.09 11.00 -10.78
CA LYS A 159 -10.13 10.02 -10.46
C LYS A 159 -10.42 9.18 -11.70
N LEU A 160 -10.20 7.87 -11.58
CA LEU A 160 -10.52 6.89 -12.60
C LEU A 160 -11.89 6.29 -12.25
N GLN A 161 -12.87 6.54 -13.12
CA GLN A 161 -14.23 6.04 -12.96
C GLN A 161 -14.46 4.90 -13.93
N TYR A 162 -15.07 3.82 -13.46
CA TYR A 162 -15.38 2.67 -14.33
C TYR A 162 -16.44 3.05 -15.35
N SER A 163 -16.17 2.82 -16.64
CA SER A 163 -17.09 3.20 -17.74
C SER A 163 -18.31 2.29 -17.88
N GLY A 164 -18.35 1.17 -17.15
CA GLY A 164 -19.24 0.03 -17.41
C GLY A 164 -18.53 -1.12 -18.10
N THR A 165 -17.39 -0.86 -18.75
CA THR A 165 -16.54 -1.89 -19.37
C THR A 165 -15.11 -1.90 -18.84
N MET A 166 -14.53 -0.73 -18.58
CA MET A 166 -13.15 -0.59 -18.08
C MET A 166 -12.90 0.76 -17.40
N TYR A 167 -11.83 0.83 -16.60
CA TYR A 167 -11.25 2.09 -16.14
C TYR A 167 -10.41 2.74 -17.25
N PRO A 168 -10.30 4.09 -17.26
CA PRO A 168 -9.44 4.79 -18.22
C PRO A 168 -7.97 4.38 -18.06
N GLY A 169 -7.36 3.89 -19.15
CA GLY A 169 -6.02 3.31 -19.14
C GLY A 169 -4.84 4.31 -19.09
N ASN A 170 -5.10 5.61 -19.22
CA ASN A 170 -4.08 6.63 -19.00
C ASN A 170 -4.55 7.57 -17.89
N PRO A 171 -4.03 7.44 -16.65
CA PRO A 171 -4.43 8.28 -15.52
C PRO A 171 -4.34 9.78 -15.81
N SER A 172 -3.36 10.23 -16.61
CA SER A 172 -3.17 11.64 -16.95
C SER A 172 -4.31 12.26 -17.78
N THR A 173 -5.11 11.42 -18.44
CA THR A 173 -6.26 11.84 -19.25
C THR A 173 -7.58 11.78 -18.47
N ALA A 174 -7.58 11.16 -17.30
CA ALA A 174 -8.75 11.08 -16.46
C ALA A 174 -9.03 12.42 -15.75
N PRO A 175 -10.29 12.70 -15.35
CA PRO A 175 -10.65 13.93 -14.67
C PRO A 175 -9.79 14.18 -13.42
N PHE A 176 -9.43 15.46 -13.23
CA PHE A 176 -8.74 15.90 -12.03
C PHE A 176 -9.61 15.66 -10.79
N PHE A 177 -9.00 15.11 -9.74
CA PHE A 177 -9.62 15.01 -8.43
C PHE A 177 -9.23 16.24 -7.59
N PRO A 178 -10.18 17.13 -7.25
CA PRO A 178 -9.87 18.31 -6.46
C PRO A 178 -9.61 17.93 -4.99
N GLY A 179 -8.46 18.34 -4.49
CA GLY A 179 -8.11 18.25 -3.07
C GLY A 179 -7.31 17.00 -2.71
N LYS A 180 -7.32 16.65 -1.42
CA LYS A 180 -6.63 15.49 -0.89
C LYS A 180 -7.62 14.35 -0.69
N PRO A 181 -7.24 13.09 -0.98
CA PRO A 181 -8.04 11.93 -0.61
C PRO A 181 -8.37 11.95 0.89
N ALA A 182 -9.53 11.40 1.26
CA ALA A 182 -9.91 11.25 2.65
C ALA A 182 -8.88 10.38 3.41
N THR A 183 -8.75 10.63 4.71
CA THR A 183 -7.88 9.83 5.57
C THR A 183 -8.48 8.44 5.79
N GLY A 184 -7.64 7.39 5.80
CA GLY A 184 -8.08 6.03 6.09
C GLY A 184 -8.63 5.24 4.90
N LEU A 185 -8.56 5.80 3.68
CA LEU A 185 -8.84 5.05 2.47
C LEU A 185 -7.79 3.95 2.24
N THR A 186 -8.17 2.89 1.53
CA THR A 186 -7.25 1.80 1.19
C THR A 186 -6.24 2.25 0.14
N HIS A 187 -4.96 2.02 0.40
CA HIS A 187 -3.87 2.24 -0.56
C HIS A 187 -3.37 0.89 -1.08
N LEU A 188 -3.49 0.67 -2.38
CA LEU A 188 -2.82 -0.42 -3.07
C LEU A 188 -1.43 0.07 -3.49
N PHE A 189 -0.41 -0.73 -3.15
CA PHE A 189 1.01 -0.39 -3.31
C PHE A 189 1.41 0.94 -2.65
N PRO A 190 1.27 1.07 -1.31
CA PRO A 190 1.66 2.28 -0.61
C PRO A 190 3.18 2.54 -0.73
N GLU A 191 3.58 3.80 -0.82
CA GLU A 191 4.96 4.22 -1.13
C GLU A 191 6.04 3.63 -0.20
N ASN A 192 5.68 3.31 1.04
CA ASN A 192 6.61 2.79 2.05
C ASN A 192 6.53 1.25 2.22
N ALA A 193 5.74 0.55 1.42
CA ALA A 193 5.71 -0.91 1.45
C ALA A 193 6.89 -1.51 0.68
N THR A 194 7.43 -2.60 1.23
CA THR A 194 8.36 -3.45 0.47
C THR A 194 7.52 -4.29 -0.50
N PRO A 195 7.76 -4.21 -1.82
CA PRO A 195 7.00 -4.98 -2.79
C PRO A 195 7.30 -6.47 -2.64
N GLU A 196 6.27 -7.30 -2.56
CA GLU A 196 6.41 -8.73 -2.73
C GLU A 196 6.38 -9.04 -4.23
N VAL A 197 7.54 -9.38 -4.77
CA VAL A 197 7.71 -9.59 -6.21
C VAL A 197 7.78 -11.08 -6.52
N HIS A 198 6.97 -11.50 -7.47
CA HIS A 198 6.89 -12.85 -8.00
C HIS A 198 7.33 -12.88 -9.47
N ASN A 199 7.75 -14.06 -9.92
CA ASN A 199 7.96 -14.30 -11.34
C ASN A 199 6.71 -14.89 -11.99
N PHE A 200 6.47 -14.57 -13.26
CA PHE A 200 5.49 -15.23 -14.12
C PHE A 200 6.13 -15.66 -15.44
#